data_AF-A0A356NB54-F1
#
_entry.id   AF-A0A356NB54-F1
#
_cell.length_a   1.000
_cell.length_b   1.000
_cell.length_c   1.000
_cell.angle_alpha   90.00
_cell.angle_beta   90.00
_cell.angle_gamma   90.00
#
_symmetry.space_group_name_H-M   'P 1'
#
loop_
_entity.id
_entity.type
_entity.pdbx_description
1 polymer ?
#
loop_
_entity_poly.entity_id
_entity_poly.type
_entity_poly.pdbx_seq_one_letter_code
_entity_poly.pdbx_strand_id
1 'polypeptide(L)'
;MSSLWDEIKDLFKTDKQLEQERQEKINSALKKEADVSKKLAELEKQYQDSLPKDEEIDFDKLFPTESGLKEIEYTPESDESIEKRAQSAIDSEKKKSQTKIKDMYSDAVAALDNDKDSARQTLSDSYSNLAKLYDELKEKANEDSIKRGMARSSVATNRIDALDQSHVQSATEAEKAYIGAVAKIDEEISKLQRDKDSALEQLDLKSASDLEESIAKLKSERDAKVEEYEKYNNDIRKKNESFQEDRQKKIDAYIADAKAKKAEEEKQQQEYESKYGYSGEKLENYTERYRIAYDFYSALSPDIAVDALKASPNMKYYLGNLYDKLLSSLQSKKNDQKYYF
;
A
#
# COMPACT_ATOMS: atom_id res chain seq x y z
N MET A 1 -87.88 11.57 19.48
CA MET A 1 -88.95 12.10 20.35
C MET A 1 -89.13 11.12 21.48
N SER A 2 -88.86 11.53 22.73
CA SER A 2 -89.21 10.70 23.89
C SER A 2 -90.72 10.69 24.05
N SER A 3 -91.29 9.54 24.40
CA SER A 3 -92.72 9.41 24.67
C SER A 3 -93.04 10.07 26.00
N LEU A 4 -94.19 10.73 26.12
CA LEU A 4 -94.74 11.30 27.36
C LEU A 4 -94.77 10.27 28.52
N TRP A 5 -94.77 8.97 28.20
CA TRP A 5 -94.67 7.87 29.16
C TRP A 5 -93.26 7.62 29.73
N ASP A 6 -92.20 7.95 28.99
CA ASP A 6 -90.82 7.81 29.45
C ASP A 6 -90.47 8.92 30.47
N GLU A 7 -90.95 10.15 30.22
CA GLU A 7 -90.82 11.27 31.15
C GLU A 7 -91.54 11.02 32.49
N ILE A 8 -92.73 10.43 32.44
CA ILE A 8 -93.48 10.05 33.66
C ILE A 8 -92.79 8.91 34.42
N LYS A 9 -92.16 7.95 33.74
CA LYS A 9 -91.40 6.88 34.41
C LYS A 9 -90.13 7.39 35.07
N ASP A 10 -89.47 8.39 34.49
CA ASP A 10 -88.26 8.97 35.04
C ASP A 10 -88.52 9.82 36.30
N LEU A 11 -89.74 10.37 36.45
CA LEU A 11 -90.23 11.07 37.66
C LEU A 11 -90.33 10.19 38.93
N PHE A 12 -90.32 8.85 38.79
CA PHE A 12 -90.39 7.90 39.91
C PHE A 12 -89.07 7.14 40.17
N LYS A 13 -88.00 7.45 39.44
CA LYS A 13 -86.68 6.85 39.65
C LYS A 13 -85.85 7.69 40.63
N THR A 14 -84.99 7.03 41.40
CA THR A 14 -84.00 7.74 42.22
C THR A 14 -82.88 8.30 41.34
N ASP A 15 -82.27 9.43 41.71
CA ASP A 15 -81.17 10.06 40.97
C ASP A 15 -80.06 9.06 40.60
N LYS A 16 -79.78 8.12 41.51
CA LYS A 16 -78.80 7.05 41.33
C LYS A 16 -79.16 6.04 40.22
N GLN A 17 -80.44 5.75 40.02
CA GLN A 17 -80.92 4.84 38.96
C GLN A 17 -80.90 5.53 37.59
N LEU A 18 -81.26 6.82 37.52
CA LEU A 18 -81.14 7.62 36.31
C LEU A 18 -79.68 7.76 35.87
N GLU A 19 -78.76 7.94 36.82
CA GLU A 19 -77.32 8.01 36.56
C GLU A 19 -76.74 6.67 36.09
N GLN A 20 -77.21 5.54 36.65
CA GLN A 20 -76.82 4.20 36.19
C GLN A 20 -77.30 3.91 34.76
N GLU A 21 -78.57 4.18 34.43
CA GLU A 21 -79.09 4.01 33.08
C GLU A 21 -78.38 4.90 32.06
N ARG A 22 -78.01 6.13 32.45
CA ARG A 22 -77.21 7.04 31.63
C ARG A 22 -75.82 6.48 31.38
N GLN A 23 -75.17 5.95 32.41
CA GLN A 23 -73.83 5.33 32.28
C GLN A 23 -73.88 4.07 31.41
N GLU A 24 -74.93 3.26 31.50
CA GLU A 24 -75.13 2.10 30.64
C GLU A 24 -75.34 2.49 29.17
N LYS A 25 -76.13 3.54 28.91
CA LYS A 25 -76.30 4.11 27.57
C LYS A 25 -75.00 4.66 27.00
N ILE A 26 -74.18 5.34 27.80
CA ILE A 26 -72.84 5.80 27.42
C ILE A 26 -71.93 4.61 27.11
N ASN A 27 -71.87 3.61 27.97
CA ASN A 27 -71.05 2.41 27.76
C ASN A 27 -71.49 1.63 26.51
N SER A 28 -72.80 1.55 26.24
CA SER A 28 -73.32 0.95 25.00
C SER A 28 -72.96 1.77 23.78
N ALA A 29 -72.95 3.11 23.87
CA ALA A 29 -72.52 3.98 22.78
C ALA A 29 -71.03 3.78 22.49
N LEU A 30 -70.17 3.76 23.51
CA LEU A 30 -68.73 3.49 23.37
C LEU A 30 -68.44 2.11 22.75
N LYS A 31 -69.24 1.09 23.08
CA LYS A 31 -69.12 -0.24 22.44
C LYS A 31 -69.46 -0.19 20.94
N LYS A 32 -70.50 0.55 20.55
CA LYS A 32 -70.90 0.71 19.14
C LYS A 32 -69.94 1.63 18.37
N GLU A 33 -69.30 2.56 19.08
CA GLU A 33 -68.26 3.44 18.54
C GLU A 33 -67.01 2.68 18.10
N ALA A 34 -66.78 1.47 18.60
CA ALA A 34 -65.67 0.62 18.16
C ALA A 34 -65.69 0.37 16.64
N ASP A 35 -66.87 0.22 16.04
CA ASP A 35 -66.99 0.03 14.58
C ASP A 35 -66.79 1.33 13.80
N VAL A 36 -67.13 2.48 14.40
CA VAL A 36 -66.79 3.80 13.84
C VAL A 36 -65.28 3.99 13.88
N SER A 37 -64.65 3.70 15.02
CA SER A 37 -63.19 3.79 15.19
C SER A 37 -62.43 2.96 14.16
N LYS A 38 -62.91 1.76 13.81
CA LYS A 38 -62.31 0.94 12.75
C LYS A 38 -62.37 1.63 11.39
N LYS A 39 -63.51 2.22 11.01
CA LYS A 39 -63.66 2.96 9.76
C LYS A 39 -62.76 4.20 9.72
N LEU A 40 -62.61 4.89 10.84
CA LEU A 40 -61.68 6.03 10.94
C LEU A 40 -60.22 5.58 10.82
N ALA A 41 -59.86 4.43 11.38
CA ALA A 41 -58.54 3.83 11.22
C ALA A 41 -58.26 3.41 9.75
N GLU A 42 -59.26 2.90 9.03
CA GLU A 42 -59.14 2.61 7.59
C GLU A 42 -58.91 3.88 6.76
N LEU A 43 -59.66 4.95 7.04
CA LEU A 43 -59.47 6.25 6.38
C LEU A 43 -58.10 6.87 6.70
N GLU A 44 -57.59 6.66 7.91
CA GLU A 44 -56.24 7.07 8.29
C GLU A 44 -55.18 6.29 7.52
N LYS A 45 -55.33 4.97 7.45
CA LYS A 45 -54.41 4.13 6.69
C LYS A 45 -54.39 4.52 5.21
N GLN A 46 -55.55 4.73 4.59
CA GLN A 46 -55.64 5.16 3.19
C GLN A 46 -54.94 6.51 2.95
N TYR A 47 -55.07 7.45 3.88
CA TYR A 47 -54.38 8.73 3.79
C TYR A 47 -52.86 8.57 3.97
N GLN A 48 -52.40 7.75 4.91
CA GLN A 48 -50.96 7.49 5.08
C GLN A 48 -50.36 6.78 3.86
N ASP A 49 -51.10 5.85 3.25
CA ASP A 49 -50.69 5.13 2.04
C ASP A 49 -50.69 6.04 0.79
N SER A 50 -51.48 7.13 0.78
CA SER A 50 -51.52 8.10 -0.33
C SER A 50 -50.45 9.18 -0.25
N LEU A 51 -49.81 9.37 0.91
CA LEU A 51 -48.71 10.32 1.05
C LEU A 51 -47.52 9.90 0.17
N PRO A 52 -46.86 10.86 -0.51
CA PRO A 52 -45.66 10.56 -1.26
C PRO A 52 -44.62 9.93 -0.33
N LYS A 53 -44.08 8.78 -0.73
CA LYS A 53 -42.98 8.14 -0.02
C LYS A 53 -41.72 8.98 -0.24
N ASP A 54 -40.94 9.18 0.81
CA ASP A 54 -39.65 9.86 0.70
C ASP A 54 -38.80 9.15 -0.38
N GLU A 55 -38.21 9.91 -1.31
CA GLU A 55 -37.32 9.35 -2.33
C GLU A 55 -36.08 8.74 -1.67
N GLU A 56 -35.68 7.54 -2.10
CA GLU A 56 -34.46 6.91 -1.61
C GLU A 56 -33.24 7.71 -2.09
N ILE A 57 -32.45 8.22 -1.14
CA ILE A 57 -31.26 9.02 -1.44
C ILE A 57 -30.14 8.08 -1.89
N ASP A 58 -29.67 8.26 -3.13
CA ASP A 58 -28.46 7.63 -3.64
C ASP A 58 -27.21 8.38 -3.12
N PHE A 59 -26.70 7.93 -1.98
CA PHE A 59 -25.51 8.51 -1.36
C PHE A 59 -24.23 8.34 -2.19
N ASP A 60 -24.16 7.35 -3.07
CA ASP A 60 -22.97 7.09 -3.89
C ASP A 60 -22.85 8.10 -5.03
N LYS A 61 -23.98 8.57 -5.55
CA LYS A 61 -24.04 9.69 -6.51
C LYS A 61 -23.69 11.03 -5.89
N LEU A 62 -24.04 11.25 -4.63
CA LEU A 62 -23.80 12.51 -3.90
C LEU A 62 -22.40 12.58 -3.29
N PHE A 63 -21.90 11.44 -2.82
CA PHE A 63 -20.62 11.31 -2.13
C PHE A 63 -19.83 10.15 -2.75
N PRO A 64 -18.77 10.45 -3.55
CA PRO A 64 -17.98 9.43 -4.23
C PRO A 64 -17.47 8.36 -3.26
N THR A 65 -17.50 7.10 -3.70
CA THR A 65 -17.10 5.94 -2.91
C THR A 65 -15.59 5.72 -2.87
N GLU A 66 -14.84 6.31 -3.81
CA GLU A 66 -13.39 6.17 -3.92
C GLU A 66 -12.70 7.53 -3.93
N SER A 67 -11.51 7.58 -3.32
CA SER A 67 -10.65 8.77 -3.31
C SER A 67 -9.91 8.99 -4.63
N GLY A 68 -9.81 7.95 -5.47
CA GLY A 68 -8.96 7.91 -6.68
C GLY A 68 -7.48 7.64 -6.42
N LEU A 69 -7.05 7.50 -5.16
CA LEU A 69 -5.68 7.15 -4.79
C LEU A 69 -5.45 5.63 -4.88
N LYS A 70 -4.33 5.22 -5.49
CA LYS A 70 -4.00 3.81 -5.72
C LYS A 70 -2.66 3.44 -5.12
N GLU A 71 -2.61 2.24 -4.55
CA GLU A 71 -1.35 1.60 -4.14
C GLU A 71 -0.54 1.19 -5.37
N ILE A 72 0.79 1.16 -5.22
CA ILE A 72 1.71 0.70 -6.25
C ILE A 72 2.11 -0.75 -5.93
N GLU A 73 1.92 -1.63 -6.90
CA GLU A 73 2.44 -2.99 -6.83
C GLU A 73 3.90 -2.99 -7.31
N TYR A 74 4.82 -3.20 -6.38
CA TYR A 74 6.25 -3.29 -6.66
C TYR A 74 6.74 -4.72 -6.46
N THR A 75 7.32 -5.31 -7.51
CA THR A 75 8.00 -6.61 -7.43
C THR A 75 9.50 -6.39 -7.30
N PRO A 76 10.13 -6.71 -6.15
CA PRO A 76 11.56 -6.54 -5.94
C PRO A 76 12.39 -7.52 -6.78
N GLU A 77 13.61 -7.10 -7.15
CA GLU A 77 14.58 -7.96 -7.84
C GLU A 77 14.99 -9.14 -6.94
N SER A 78 15.07 -10.35 -7.50
CA SER A 78 15.47 -11.55 -6.75
C SER A 78 16.97 -11.55 -6.43
N ASP A 79 17.35 -12.28 -5.38
CA ASP A 79 18.76 -12.46 -4.99
C ASP A 79 19.60 -13.04 -6.15
N GLU A 80 19.09 -14.04 -6.86
CA GLU A 80 19.77 -14.65 -7.99
C GLU A 80 20.03 -13.66 -9.14
N SER A 81 19.07 -12.76 -9.42
CA SER A 81 19.24 -11.72 -10.44
C SER A 81 20.30 -10.70 -10.04
N ILE A 82 20.29 -10.29 -8.76
CA ILE A 82 21.29 -9.38 -8.19
C ILE A 82 22.70 -10.00 -8.28
N GLU A 83 22.85 -11.25 -7.87
CA GLU A 83 24.12 -11.98 -7.91
C GLU A 83 24.65 -12.08 -9.34
N LYS A 84 23.79 -12.47 -10.30
CA LYS A 84 24.17 -12.57 -11.71
C LYS A 84 24.58 -11.22 -12.30
N ARG A 85 23.87 -10.14 -11.97
CA ARG A 85 24.19 -8.78 -12.41
C ARG A 85 25.52 -8.31 -11.84
N ALA A 86 25.77 -8.53 -10.55
CA ALA A 86 27.02 -8.18 -9.88
C ALA A 86 28.21 -8.97 -10.47
N GLN A 87 28.05 -10.28 -10.64
CA GLN A 87 29.08 -11.15 -11.24
C GLN A 87 29.44 -10.69 -12.65
N SER A 88 28.45 -10.42 -13.49
CA SER A 88 28.65 -10.00 -14.87
C SER A 88 29.42 -8.66 -14.97
N ALA A 89 29.19 -7.75 -14.03
CA ALA A 89 29.89 -6.46 -13.96
C ALA A 89 31.38 -6.63 -13.63
N ILE A 90 31.72 -7.59 -12.77
CA ILE A 90 33.08 -7.81 -12.28
C ILE A 90 33.89 -8.70 -13.23
N ASP A 91 33.27 -9.70 -13.86
CA ASP A 91 33.95 -10.66 -14.73
C ASP A 91 34.74 -10.01 -15.85
N SER A 92 34.18 -8.95 -16.46
CA SER A 92 34.84 -8.23 -17.53
C SER A 92 36.14 -7.56 -17.05
N GLU A 93 36.08 -6.86 -15.91
CA GLU A 93 37.24 -6.15 -15.35
C GLU A 93 38.29 -7.13 -14.80
N LYS A 94 37.83 -8.21 -14.16
CA LYS A 94 38.68 -9.30 -13.69
C LYS A 94 39.45 -9.92 -14.85
N LYS A 95 38.78 -10.28 -15.95
CA LYS A 95 39.42 -10.89 -17.12
C LYS A 95 40.45 -9.96 -17.75
N LYS A 96 40.12 -8.68 -17.90
CA LYS A 96 41.04 -7.65 -18.42
C LYS A 96 42.28 -7.52 -17.54
N SER A 97 42.09 -7.53 -16.22
CA SER A 97 43.18 -7.44 -15.24
C SER A 97 44.05 -8.70 -15.25
N GLN A 98 43.45 -9.89 -15.35
CA GLN A 98 44.18 -11.15 -15.49
C GLN A 98 45.06 -11.18 -16.73
N THR A 99 44.53 -10.74 -17.89
CA THR A 99 45.32 -10.66 -19.13
C THR A 99 46.49 -9.69 -18.96
N LYS A 100 46.25 -8.50 -18.42
CA LYS A 100 47.29 -7.49 -18.20
C LYS A 100 48.41 -8.01 -17.29
N ILE A 101 48.08 -8.73 -16.22
CA ILE A 101 49.07 -9.36 -15.34
C ILE A 101 49.89 -10.40 -16.12
N LYS A 102 49.21 -11.30 -16.85
CA LYS A 102 49.90 -12.34 -17.62
C LYS A 102 50.85 -11.77 -18.66
N ASP A 103 50.42 -10.76 -19.41
CA ASP A 103 51.23 -10.11 -20.45
C ASP A 103 52.46 -9.44 -19.84
N MET A 104 52.30 -8.67 -18.76
CA MET A 104 53.39 -7.99 -18.07
C MET A 104 54.50 -8.96 -17.61
N TYR A 105 54.12 -10.09 -17.00
CA TYR A 105 55.10 -11.08 -16.56
C TYR A 105 55.67 -11.90 -17.72
N SER A 106 54.89 -12.16 -18.77
CA SER A 106 55.38 -12.82 -20.00
C SER A 106 56.45 -11.98 -20.69
N ASP A 107 56.22 -10.67 -20.82
CA ASP A 107 57.17 -9.74 -21.43
C ASP A 107 58.47 -9.64 -20.61
N ALA A 108 58.36 -9.64 -19.28
CA ALA A 108 59.53 -9.63 -18.39
C ALA A 108 60.36 -10.93 -18.49
N VAL A 109 59.71 -12.09 -18.57
CA VAL A 109 60.41 -13.37 -18.77
C VAL A 109 61.07 -13.42 -20.15
N ALA A 110 60.39 -12.94 -21.20
CA ALA A 110 60.97 -12.89 -22.54
C ALA A 110 62.22 -11.99 -22.61
N ALA A 111 62.24 -10.87 -21.86
CA ALA A 111 63.42 -10.03 -21.75
C ALA A 111 64.60 -10.77 -21.09
N LEU A 112 64.35 -11.49 -20.00
CA LEU A 112 65.36 -12.30 -19.33
C LEU A 112 65.88 -13.47 -20.19
N ASP A 113 65.03 -14.09 -20.99
CA ASP A 113 65.46 -15.12 -21.94
C ASP A 113 66.35 -14.53 -23.06
N ASN A 114 66.08 -13.32 -23.53
CA ASN A 114 66.99 -12.61 -24.44
C ASN A 114 68.36 -12.30 -23.78
N ASP A 115 68.36 -12.00 -22.47
CA ASP A 115 69.60 -11.79 -21.72
C ASP A 115 70.42 -13.09 -21.60
N LYS A 116 69.77 -14.26 -21.50
CA LYS A 116 70.47 -15.56 -21.57
C LYS A 116 71.12 -15.78 -22.92
N ASP A 117 70.42 -15.46 -24.01
CA ASP A 117 70.99 -15.60 -25.35
C ASP A 117 72.17 -14.63 -25.56
N SER A 118 72.09 -13.42 -25.02
CA SER A 118 73.22 -12.47 -24.99
C SER A 118 74.40 -12.98 -24.16
N ALA A 119 74.15 -13.61 -23.01
CA ALA A 119 75.18 -14.24 -22.20
C ALA A 119 75.86 -15.42 -22.93
N ARG A 120 75.09 -16.23 -23.68
CA ARG A 120 75.62 -17.30 -24.53
C ARG A 120 76.53 -16.74 -25.62
N GLN A 121 76.12 -15.66 -26.27
CA GLN A 121 76.92 -15.01 -27.30
C GLN A 121 78.23 -14.45 -26.71
N THR A 122 78.16 -13.83 -25.54
CA THR A 122 79.34 -13.31 -24.82
C THR A 122 80.34 -14.41 -24.48
N LEU A 123 79.86 -15.60 -24.06
CA LEU A 123 80.72 -16.77 -23.84
C LEU A 123 81.39 -17.23 -25.14
N SER A 124 80.62 -17.35 -26.23
CA SER A 124 81.14 -17.73 -27.55
C SER A 124 82.22 -16.75 -28.05
N ASP A 125 81.98 -15.45 -27.91
CA ASP A 125 82.93 -14.41 -28.27
C ASP A 125 84.19 -14.47 -27.39
N SER A 126 84.03 -14.76 -26.10
CA SER A 126 85.15 -14.93 -25.17
C SER A 126 86.05 -16.10 -25.57
N TYR A 127 85.47 -17.26 -25.93
CA TYR A 127 86.24 -18.39 -26.45
C TYR A 127 86.96 -18.08 -27.76
N SER A 128 86.27 -17.43 -28.71
CA SER A 128 86.85 -17.04 -30.00
C SER A 128 88.05 -16.09 -29.83
N ASN A 129 87.91 -15.09 -28.96
CA ASN A 129 88.97 -14.13 -28.67
C ASN A 129 90.13 -14.76 -27.90
N LEU A 130 89.82 -15.62 -26.93
CA LEU A 130 90.83 -16.34 -26.15
C LEU A 130 91.67 -17.28 -27.02
N ALA A 131 91.03 -18.00 -27.96
CA ALA A 131 91.72 -18.86 -28.91
C ALA A 131 92.67 -18.08 -29.82
N LYS A 132 92.21 -16.96 -30.40
CA LYS A 132 93.05 -16.08 -31.24
C LYS A 132 94.26 -15.55 -30.47
N LEU A 133 94.03 -15.04 -29.25
CA LEU A 133 95.10 -14.51 -28.41
C LEU A 133 96.12 -15.60 -28.05
N TYR A 134 95.65 -16.80 -27.74
CA TYR A 134 96.51 -17.93 -27.44
C TYR A 134 97.37 -18.33 -28.65
N ASP A 135 96.78 -18.43 -29.84
CA ASP A 135 97.51 -18.73 -31.08
C ASP A 135 98.60 -17.69 -31.36
N GLU A 136 98.29 -16.40 -31.25
CA GLU A 136 99.25 -15.30 -31.41
C GLU A 136 100.40 -15.36 -30.39
N LEU A 137 100.08 -15.63 -29.12
CA LEU A 137 101.09 -15.75 -28.06
C LEU A 137 101.99 -16.97 -28.26
N LYS A 138 101.41 -18.09 -28.71
CA LYS A 138 102.12 -19.33 -29.00
C LYS A 138 103.07 -19.16 -30.19
N GLU A 139 102.62 -18.53 -31.26
CA GLU A 139 103.45 -18.21 -32.43
C GLU A 139 104.63 -17.31 -32.03
N LYS A 140 104.38 -16.22 -31.30
CA LYS A 140 105.45 -15.34 -30.79
C LYS A 140 106.44 -16.07 -29.89
N ALA A 141 105.95 -16.94 -28.99
CA ALA A 141 106.81 -17.71 -28.10
C ALA A 141 107.70 -18.68 -28.87
N ASN A 142 107.18 -19.32 -29.92
CA ASN A 142 107.94 -20.20 -30.81
C ASN A 142 108.98 -19.42 -31.63
N GLU A 143 108.60 -18.31 -32.27
CA GLU A 143 109.54 -17.49 -33.04
C GLU A 143 110.70 -16.97 -32.19
N ASP A 144 110.44 -16.47 -30.98
CA ASP A 144 111.46 -15.98 -30.05
C ASP A 144 112.40 -17.12 -29.62
N SER A 145 111.84 -18.31 -29.36
CA SER A 145 112.63 -19.50 -29.02
C SER A 145 113.51 -19.97 -30.17
N ILE A 146 113.03 -19.89 -31.42
CA ILE A 146 113.80 -20.21 -32.63
C ILE A 146 114.91 -19.18 -32.85
N LYS A 147 114.61 -17.87 -32.79
CA LYS A 147 115.59 -16.79 -32.95
C LYS A 147 116.75 -16.88 -31.96
N ARG A 148 116.50 -17.42 -30.76
CA ARG A 148 117.51 -17.63 -29.71
C ARG A 148 118.20 -19.01 -29.76
N GLY A 149 117.85 -19.89 -30.69
CA GLY A 149 118.40 -21.24 -30.78
C GLY A 149 117.94 -22.20 -29.66
N MET A 150 116.88 -21.83 -28.94
CA MET A 150 116.38 -22.54 -27.75
C MET A 150 115.11 -23.36 -28.02
N ALA A 151 114.74 -23.57 -29.28
CA ALA A 151 113.47 -24.18 -29.68
C ALA A 151 113.20 -25.58 -29.09
N ARG A 152 114.25 -26.33 -28.71
CA ARG A 152 114.15 -27.66 -28.06
C ARG A 152 114.54 -27.65 -26.58
N SER A 153 114.70 -26.47 -25.99
CA SER A 153 115.05 -26.34 -24.58
C SER A 153 113.84 -26.56 -23.68
N SER A 154 114.07 -27.07 -22.47
CA SER A 154 113.04 -27.16 -21.43
C SER A 154 112.42 -25.80 -21.07
N VAL A 155 113.17 -24.71 -21.25
CA VAL A 155 112.66 -23.34 -21.03
C VAL A 155 111.60 -22.96 -22.06
N ALA A 156 111.80 -23.32 -23.33
CA ALA A 156 110.81 -23.10 -24.38
C ALA A 156 109.54 -23.95 -24.12
N THR A 157 109.71 -25.23 -23.74
CA THR A 157 108.60 -26.12 -23.37
C THR A 157 107.80 -25.57 -22.20
N ASN A 158 108.45 -25.20 -21.10
CA ASN A 158 107.77 -24.63 -19.92
C ASN A 158 106.98 -23.36 -20.24
N ARG A 159 107.45 -22.54 -21.18
CA ARG A 159 106.74 -21.32 -21.59
C ARG A 159 105.46 -21.64 -22.37
N ILE A 160 105.47 -22.67 -23.21
CA ILE A 160 104.28 -23.15 -23.91
C ILE A 160 103.31 -23.79 -22.91
N ASP A 161 103.79 -24.64 -22.00
CA ASP A 161 102.96 -25.27 -20.97
C ASP A 161 102.26 -24.22 -20.08
N ALA A 162 102.96 -23.14 -19.74
CA ALA A 162 102.37 -22.02 -19.00
C ALA A 162 101.28 -21.28 -19.79
N LEU A 163 101.45 -21.11 -21.11
CA LEU A 163 100.42 -20.53 -21.97
C LEU A 163 99.20 -21.46 -22.08
N ASP A 164 99.41 -22.76 -22.20
CA ASP A 164 98.34 -23.77 -22.24
C ASP A 164 97.53 -23.74 -20.93
N GLN A 165 98.22 -23.71 -19.79
CA GLN A 165 97.58 -23.63 -18.48
C GLN A 165 96.78 -22.33 -18.31
N SER A 166 97.35 -21.19 -18.73
CA SER A 166 96.65 -19.90 -18.68
C SER A 166 95.41 -19.89 -19.58
N HIS A 167 95.49 -20.48 -20.78
CA HIS A 167 94.35 -20.59 -21.69
C HIS A 167 93.21 -21.40 -21.07
N VAL A 168 93.52 -22.57 -20.50
CA VAL A 168 92.53 -23.41 -19.81
C VAL A 168 91.91 -22.70 -18.61
N GLN A 169 92.70 -21.96 -17.83
CA GLN A 169 92.19 -21.19 -16.70
C GLN A 169 91.22 -20.09 -17.14
N SER A 170 91.60 -19.26 -18.12
CA SER A 170 90.72 -18.20 -18.64
C SER A 170 89.45 -18.75 -19.29
N ALA A 171 89.54 -19.89 -20.00
CA ALA A 171 88.38 -20.60 -20.52
C ALA A 171 87.41 -21.03 -19.41
N THR A 172 87.95 -21.58 -18.31
CA THR A 172 87.16 -22.00 -17.15
C THR A 172 86.52 -20.81 -16.43
N GLU A 173 87.21 -19.67 -16.35
CA GLU A 173 86.69 -18.43 -15.76
C GLU A 173 85.53 -17.85 -16.57
N ALA A 174 85.66 -17.84 -17.92
CA ALA A 174 84.58 -17.42 -18.81
C ALA A 174 83.34 -18.31 -18.66
N GLU A 175 83.53 -19.64 -18.59
CA GLU A 175 82.44 -20.59 -18.37
C GLU A 175 81.76 -20.39 -17.01
N LYS A 176 82.53 -20.19 -15.94
CA LYS A 176 81.99 -19.86 -14.60
C LYS A 176 81.19 -18.56 -14.61
N ALA A 177 81.66 -17.54 -15.31
CA ALA A 177 80.95 -16.27 -15.42
C ALA A 177 79.60 -16.44 -16.12
N TYR A 178 79.58 -17.20 -17.22
CA TYR A 178 78.35 -17.54 -17.94
C TYR A 178 77.37 -18.34 -17.07
N ILE A 179 77.83 -19.42 -16.44
CA ILE A 179 77.00 -20.25 -15.55
C ILE A 179 76.41 -19.40 -14.42
N GLY A 180 77.23 -18.53 -13.81
CA GLY A 180 76.77 -17.62 -12.75
C GLY A 180 75.75 -16.59 -13.24
N ALA A 181 75.89 -16.08 -14.47
CA ALA A 181 74.92 -15.16 -15.07
C ALA A 181 73.58 -15.87 -15.35
N VAL A 182 73.62 -17.05 -15.99
CA VAL A 182 72.40 -17.83 -16.29
C VAL A 182 71.68 -18.25 -15.02
N ALA A 183 72.41 -18.69 -13.98
CA ALA A 183 71.81 -19.07 -12.70
C ALA A 183 71.05 -17.90 -12.04
N LYS A 184 71.60 -16.69 -12.07
CA LYS A 184 70.90 -15.49 -11.58
C LYS A 184 69.64 -15.19 -12.38
N ILE A 185 69.71 -15.30 -13.71
CA ILE A 185 68.55 -15.08 -14.57
C ILE A 185 67.46 -16.14 -14.27
N ASP A 186 67.83 -17.40 -14.09
CA ASP A 186 66.89 -18.48 -13.73
C ASP A 186 66.23 -18.25 -12.37
N GLU A 187 66.99 -17.74 -11.39
CA GLU A 187 66.44 -17.33 -10.09
C GLU A 187 65.43 -16.17 -10.23
N GLU A 188 65.73 -15.18 -11.07
CA GLU A 188 64.83 -14.05 -11.36
C GLU A 188 63.56 -14.50 -12.09
N ILE A 189 63.66 -15.37 -13.09
CA ILE A 189 62.50 -15.97 -13.77
C ILE A 189 61.63 -16.73 -12.76
N SER A 190 62.25 -17.54 -11.91
CA SER A 190 61.54 -18.29 -10.86
C SER A 190 60.83 -17.37 -9.87
N LYS A 191 61.44 -16.22 -9.55
CA LYS A 191 60.82 -15.19 -8.71
C LYS A 191 59.64 -14.53 -9.42
N LEU A 192 59.80 -14.13 -10.68
CA LEU A 192 58.72 -13.55 -11.48
C LEU A 192 57.52 -14.48 -11.61
N GLN A 193 57.74 -15.79 -11.74
CA GLN A 193 56.66 -16.77 -11.77
C GLN A 193 55.88 -16.79 -10.45
N ARG A 194 56.57 -16.80 -9.29
CA ARG A 194 55.92 -16.73 -7.98
C ARG A 194 55.18 -15.41 -7.78
N ASP A 195 55.78 -14.30 -8.18
CA ASP A 195 55.18 -12.97 -8.06
C ASP A 195 53.92 -12.86 -8.94
N LYS A 196 53.94 -13.43 -10.15
CA LYS A 196 52.78 -13.54 -11.05
C LYS A 196 51.65 -14.34 -10.40
N ASP A 197 51.95 -15.51 -9.86
CA ASP A 197 50.94 -16.36 -9.23
C ASP A 197 50.33 -15.66 -8.00
N SER A 198 51.16 -14.99 -7.19
CA SER A 198 50.69 -14.15 -6.08
C SER A 198 49.81 -12.98 -6.54
N ALA A 199 50.17 -12.30 -7.64
CA ALA A 199 49.38 -11.21 -8.18
C ALA A 199 48.01 -11.68 -8.71
N LEU A 200 47.95 -12.87 -9.32
CA LEU A 200 46.70 -13.49 -9.77
C LEU A 200 45.81 -13.88 -8.58
N GLU A 201 46.40 -14.45 -7.52
CA GLU A 201 45.67 -14.79 -6.29
C GLU A 201 45.10 -13.54 -5.60
N GLN A 202 45.91 -12.46 -5.51
CA GLN A 202 45.44 -11.18 -4.97
C GLN A 202 44.31 -10.58 -5.80
N LEU A 203 44.37 -10.70 -7.13
CA LEU A 203 43.28 -10.26 -8.00
C LEU A 203 42.00 -11.08 -7.78
N ASP A 204 42.13 -12.39 -7.56
CA ASP A 204 40.98 -13.25 -7.25
C ASP A 204 40.34 -12.87 -5.91
N LEU A 205 41.14 -12.65 -4.87
CA LEU A 205 40.67 -12.20 -3.55
C LEU A 205 40.00 -10.82 -3.64
N LYS A 206 40.62 -9.88 -4.35
CA LYS A 206 40.05 -8.54 -4.57
C LYS A 206 38.72 -8.63 -5.30
N SER A 207 38.66 -9.42 -6.36
CA SER A 207 37.44 -9.58 -7.17
C SER A 207 36.30 -10.23 -6.38
N ALA A 208 36.61 -11.16 -5.47
CA ALA A 208 35.63 -11.76 -4.57
C ALA A 208 35.10 -10.73 -3.57
N SER A 209 35.98 -9.93 -2.97
CA SER A 209 35.58 -8.84 -2.07
C SER A 209 34.72 -7.79 -2.77
N ASP A 210 35.13 -7.36 -3.97
CA ASP A 210 34.39 -6.37 -4.77
C ASP A 210 33.00 -6.91 -5.16
N LEU A 211 32.88 -8.23 -5.38
CA LEU A 211 31.61 -8.92 -5.67
C LEU A 211 30.68 -8.92 -4.47
N GLU A 212 31.19 -9.30 -3.30
CA GLU A 212 30.41 -9.28 -2.06
C GLU A 212 29.91 -7.86 -1.74
N GLU A 213 30.77 -6.85 -1.88
CA GLU A 213 30.41 -5.45 -1.67
C GLU A 213 29.33 -4.99 -2.68
N SER A 214 29.48 -5.37 -3.96
CA SER A 214 28.50 -5.06 -5.00
C SER A 214 27.14 -5.70 -4.70
N ILE A 215 27.12 -6.99 -4.33
CA ILE A 215 25.88 -7.70 -3.96
C ILE A 215 25.23 -7.03 -2.75
N ALA A 216 26.00 -6.74 -1.70
CA ALA A 216 25.49 -6.10 -0.49
C ALA A 216 24.87 -4.73 -0.78
N LYS A 217 25.54 -3.92 -1.60
CA LYS A 217 25.02 -2.62 -2.04
C LYS A 217 23.71 -2.77 -2.83
N LEU A 218 23.65 -3.68 -3.79
CA LEU A 218 22.46 -3.91 -4.60
C LEU A 218 21.27 -4.43 -3.76
N LYS A 219 21.53 -5.33 -2.79
CA LYS A 219 20.50 -5.78 -1.84
C LYS A 219 20.00 -4.61 -0.99
N SER A 220 20.90 -3.78 -0.47
CA SER A 220 20.52 -2.58 0.30
C SER A 220 19.69 -1.58 -0.53
N GLU A 221 20.03 -1.37 -1.80
CA GLU A 221 19.27 -0.48 -2.70
C GLU A 221 17.87 -1.05 -2.99
N ARG A 222 17.75 -2.36 -3.18
CA ARG A 222 16.46 -3.04 -3.34
C ARG A 222 15.62 -2.89 -2.07
N ASP A 223 16.19 -3.18 -0.91
CA ASP A 223 15.46 -3.17 0.35
C ASP A 223 14.98 -1.75 0.69
N ALA A 224 15.79 -0.72 0.42
CA ALA A 224 15.39 0.67 0.54
C ALA A 224 14.19 1.03 -0.37
N LYS A 225 14.16 0.52 -1.61
CA LYS A 225 13.01 0.71 -2.52
C LYS A 225 11.77 -0.01 -2.02
N VAL A 226 11.90 -1.23 -1.50
CA VAL A 226 10.78 -1.96 -0.89
C VAL A 226 10.18 -1.12 0.24
N GLU A 227 11.02 -0.61 1.14
CA GLU A 227 10.56 0.24 2.25
C GLU A 227 9.89 1.54 1.77
N GLU A 228 10.41 2.17 0.70
CA GLU A 228 9.81 3.35 0.08
C GLU A 228 8.38 3.07 -0.42
N TYR A 229 8.19 1.99 -1.18
CA TYR A 229 6.87 1.60 -1.68
C TYR A 229 5.92 1.17 -0.57
N GLU A 230 6.41 0.47 0.47
CA GLU A 230 5.60 0.13 1.63
C GLU A 230 5.12 1.38 2.38
N LYS A 231 6.00 2.36 2.60
CA LYS A 231 5.64 3.65 3.21
C LYS A 231 4.61 4.40 2.38
N TYR A 232 4.81 4.45 1.07
CA TYR A 232 3.84 5.06 0.14
C TYR A 232 2.47 4.36 0.23
N ASN A 233 2.44 3.03 0.11
CA ASN A 233 1.19 2.27 0.15
C ASN A 233 0.48 2.40 1.50
N ASN A 234 1.22 2.40 2.62
CA ASN A 234 0.66 2.66 3.94
C ASN A 234 0.05 4.07 4.07
N ASP A 235 0.69 5.09 3.49
CA ASP A 235 0.14 6.46 3.44
C ASP A 235 -1.14 6.53 2.59
N ILE A 236 -1.16 5.87 1.43
CA ILE A 236 -2.35 5.76 0.59
C ILE A 236 -3.49 5.07 1.33
N ARG A 237 -3.23 3.96 2.05
CA ARG A 237 -4.25 3.28 2.86
C ARG A 237 -4.85 4.21 3.92
N LYS A 238 -4.01 4.92 4.68
CA LYS A 238 -4.48 5.90 5.68
C LYS A 238 -5.32 7.01 5.05
N LYS A 239 -4.92 7.52 3.89
CA LYS A 239 -5.70 8.54 3.17
C LYS A 239 -7.03 8.00 2.67
N ASN A 240 -7.07 6.76 2.20
CA ASN A 240 -8.29 6.08 1.79
C ASN A 240 -9.23 5.84 2.97
N GLU A 241 -8.71 5.39 4.12
CA GLU A 241 -9.48 5.25 5.36
C GLU A 241 -10.05 6.59 5.81
N SER A 242 -9.22 7.64 5.89
CA SER A 242 -9.67 8.99 6.24
C SER A 242 -10.72 9.53 5.27
N PHE A 243 -10.61 9.23 3.98
CA PHE A 243 -11.61 9.61 2.99
C PHE A 243 -12.96 8.93 3.25
N GLN A 244 -12.96 7.63 3.61
CA GLN A 244 -14.20 6.93 3.97
C GLN A 244 -14.83 7.48 5.25
N GLU A 245 -14.02 7.80 6.26
CA GLU A 245 -14.52 8.43 7.48
C GLU A 245 -15.17 9.80 7.19
N ASP A 246 -14.52 10.62 6.38
CA ASP A 246 -15.04 11.94 6.01
C ASP A 246 -16.27 11.83 5.11
N ARG A 247 -16.33 10.80 4.26
CA ARG A 247 -17.53 10.45 3.48
C ARG A 247 -18.69 10.13 4.43
N GLN A 248 -18.47 9.26 5.42
CA GLN A 248 -19.50 8.88 6.37
C GLN A 248 -20.00 10.08 7.19
N LYS A 249 -19.09 10.94 7.66
CA LYS A 249 -19.46 12.18 8.37
C LYS A 249 -20.33 13.09 7.52
N LYS A 250 -20.04 13.22 6.21
CA LYS A 250 -20.85 14.03 5.28
C LYS A 250 -22.23 13.42 5.06
N ILE A 251 -22.32 12.10 4.94
CA ILE A 251 -23.60 11.38 4.84
C ILE A 251 -24.43 11.60 6.12
N ASP A 252 -23.84 11.41 7.29
CA ASP A 252 -24.52 11.59 8.58
C ASP A 252 -25.02 13.03 8.76
N ALA A 253 -24.18 14.01 8.40
CA ALA A 253 -24.56 15.42 8.43
C ALA A 253 -25.71 15.74 7.46
N TYR A 254 -25.70 15.15 6.26
CA TYR A 254 -26.78 15.30 5.28
C TYR A 254 -28.10 14.72 5.79
N ILE A 255 -28.07 13.52 6.37
CA ILE A 255 -29.24 12.88 6.97
C ILE A 255 -29.78 13.72 8.14
N ALA A 256 -28.90 14.23 9.00
CA ALA A 256 -29.28 15.08 10.13
C ALA A 256 -29.95 16.39 9.66
N ASP A 257 -29.39 17.05 8.64
CA ASP A 257 -29.96 18.26 8.04
C ASP A 257 -31.33 17.99 7.40
N ALA A 258 -31.45 16.90 6.61
CA ALA A 258 -32.71 16.48 6.01
C ALA A 258 -33.79 16.22 7.07
N LYS A 259 -33.44 15.53 8.16
CA LYS A 259 -34.36 15.27 9.28
C LYS A 259 -34.77 16.55 10.00
N ALA A 260 -33.83 17.47 10.22
CA ALA A 260 -34.12 18.75 10.86
C ALA A 260 -35.07 19.62 10.00
N LYS A 261 -34.85 19.67 8.69
CA LYS A 261 -35.74 20.35 7.74
C LYS A 261 -37.13 19.76 7.75
N LYS A 262 -37.27 18.43 7.67
CA LYS A 262 -38.56 17.75 7.72
C LYS A 262 -39.30 18.03 9.03
N ALA A 263 -38.61 17.99 10.17
CA ALA A 263 -39.21 18.30 11.47
C ALA A 263 -39.68 19.77 11.57
N GLU A 264 -38.92 20.71 11.00
CA GLU A 264 -39.29 22.13 10.95
C GLU A 264 -40.49 22.36 10.01
N GLU A 265 -40.52 21.71 8.85
CA GLU A 265 -41.66 21.73 7.92
C GLU A 265 -42.92 21.16 8.57
N GLU A 266 -42.81 20.01 9.26
CA GLU A 266 -43.92 19.42 10.02
C GLU A 266 -44.42 20.35 11.12
N LYS A 267 -43.52 21.02 11.84
CA LYS A 267 -43.89 21.99 12.87
C LYS A 267 -44.61 23.20 12.27
N GLN A 268 -44.09 23.76 11.18
CA GLN A 268 -44.73 24.88 10.47
C GLN A 268 -46.11 24.47 9.93
N GLN A 269 -46.24 23.25 9.42
CA GLN A 269 -47.51 22.71 8.97
C GLN A 269 -48.50 22.56 10.13
N GLN A 270 -48.07 22.02 11.29
CA GLN A 270 -48.91 21.92 12.49
C GLN A 270 -49.37 23.30 12.99
N GLU A 271 -48.48 24.29 13.01
CA GLU A 271 -48.82 25.66 13.41
C GLU A 271 -49.82 26.30 12.43
N TYR A 272 -49.65 26.08 11.12
CA TYR A 272 -50.58 26.54 10.10
C TYR A 272 -51.96 25.88 10.27
N GLU A 273 -52.01 24.56 10.41
CA GLU A 273 -53.25 23.79 10.58
C GLU A 273 -53.99 24.13 11.88
N SER A 274 -53.27 24.46 12.95
CA SER A 274 -53.88 24.93 14.20
C SER A 274 -54.54 26.29 14.06
N LYS A 275 -54.03 27.18 13.19
CA LYS A 275 -54.56 28.55 13.01
C LYS A 275 -55.65 28.63 11.95
N TYR A 276 -55.49 27.90 10.86
CA TYR A 276 -56.33 28.03 9.66
C TYR A 276 -57.18 26.78 9.36
N GLY A 277 -56.98 25.69 10.11
CA GLY A 277 -57.62 24.40 9.84
C GLY A 277 -56.87 23.56 8.80
N TYR A 278 -57.38 22.36 8.53
CA TYR A 278 -56.80 21.45 7.53
C TYR A 278 -57.00 21.96 6.10
N SER A 279 -56.10 21.60 5.18
CA SER A 279 -56.17 21.93 3.75
C SER A 279 -55.89 20.72 2.86
N GLY A 280 -56.26 20.80 1.57
CA GLY A 280 -56.00 19.77 0.55
C GLY A 280 -56.63 18.40 0.86
N GLU A 281 -55.94 17.33 0.46
CA GLU A 281 -56.38 15.93 0.70
C GLU A 281 -56.55 15.60 2.18
N LYS A 282 -55.77 16.26 3.05
CA LYS A 282 -55.91 16.13 4.51
C LYS A 282 -57.24 16.69 4.99
N LEU A 283 -57.69 17.82 4.44
CA LEU A 283 -59.01 18.37 4.75
C LEU A 283 -60.13 17.43 4.32
N GLU A 284 -60.06 16.87 3.11
CA GLU A 284 -61.07 15.93 2.61
C GLU A 284 -61.16 14.69 3.50
N ASN A 285 -60.01 14.10 3.85
CA ASN A 285 -59.95 12.95 4.73
C ASN A 285 -60.49 13.25 6.13
N TYR A 286 -60.06 14.35 6.77
CA TYR A 286 -60.54 14.72 8.10
C TYR A 286 -62.01 15.18 8.10
N THR A 287 -62.51 15.75 7.00
CA THR A 287 -63.94 16.10 6.84
C THR A 287 -64.79 14.84 6.76
N GLU A 288 -64.33 13.82 6.03
CA GLU A 288 -65.04 12.54 5.96
C GLU A 288 -65.02 11.81 7.32
N ARG A 289 -63.89 11.84 8.04
CA ARG A 289 -63.83 11.35 9.43
C ARG A 289 -64.82 12.07 10.33
N TYR A 290 -64.88 13.40 10.23
CA TYR A 290 -65.83 14.23 10.97
C TYR A 290 -67.27 13.87 10.63
N ARG A 291 -67.61 13.67 9.34
CA ARG A 291 -68.96 13.30 8.90
C ARG A 291 -69.40 11.96 9.49
N ILE A 292 -68.55 10.93 9.40
CA ILE A 292 -68.84 9.60 9.96
C ILE A 292 -69.06 9.68 11.48
N ALA A 293 -68.21 10.43 12.20
CA ALA A 293 -68.37 10.63 13.63
C ALA A 293 -69.65 11.42 13.94
N TYR A 294 -69.93 12.49 13.22
CA TYR A 294 -71.11 13.32 13.39
C TYR A 294 -72.42 12.55 13.17
N ASP A 295 -72.48 11.69 12.13
CA ASP A 295 -73.63 10.85 11.82
C ASP A 295 -73.89 9.85 12.95
N PHE A 296 -72.83 9.24 13.50
CA PHE A 296 -72.93 8.32 14.64
C PHE A 296 -73.44 9.02 15.91
N TYR A 297 -72.81 10.12 16.31
CA TYR A 297 -73.18 10.82 17.54
C TYR A 297 -74.52 11.55 17.44
N SER A 298 -74.91 12.01 16.25
CA SER A 298 -76.23 12.62 16.03
C SER A 298 -77.38 11.62 16.07
N ALA A 299 -77.11 10.31 15.92
CA ALA A 299 -78.11 9.25 16.06
C ALA A 299 -78.36 8.86 17.53
N LEU A 300 -77.52 9.33 18.46
CA LEU A 300 -77.72 9.17 19.91
C LEU A 300 -78.61 10.28 20.47
N SER A 301 -79.15 10.09 21.68
CA SER A 301 -79.86 11.17 22.35
C SER A 301 -78.89 12.31 22.71
N PRO A 302 -79.27 13.60 22.59
CA PRO A 302 -78.31 14.72 22.71
C PRO A 302 -77.59 14.82 24.06
N ASP A 303 -78.19 14.31 25.13
CA ASP A 303 -77.58 14.19 26.45
C ASP A 303 -76.48 13.13 26.50
N ILE A 304 -76.73 11.94 25.92
CA ILE A 304 -75.80 10.82 25.82
C ILE A 304 -74.69 11.09 24.79
N ALA A 305 -75.00 11.75 23.67
CA ALA A 305 -74.05 12.03 22.60
C ALA A 305 -72.85 12.87 23.07
N VAL A 306 -73.10 13.93 23.86
CA VAL A 306 -72.05 14.80 24.39
C VAL A 306 -71.17 14.07 25.40
N ASP A 307 -71.77 13.26 26.27
CA ASP A 307 -71.02 12.56 27.33
C ASP A 307 -70.26 11.35 26.77
N ALA A 308 -70.84 10.64 25.80
CA ALA A 308 -70.17 9.57 25.08
C ALA A 308 -68.96 10.09 24.29
N LEU A 309 -69.09 11.23 23.60
CA LEU A 309 -67.97 11.83 22.88
C LEU A 309 -66.84 12.23 23.83
N LYS A 310 -67.16 12.86 24.97
CA LYS A 310 -66.17 13.20 26.01
C LYS A 310 -65.51 11.98 26.63
N ALA A 311 -66.24 10.87 26.74
CA ALA A 311 -65.75 9.62 27.29
C ALA A 311 -64.93 8.79 26.27
N SER A 312 -64.85 9.22 25.00
CA SER A 312 -64.06 8.54 23.97
C SER A 312 -62.65 9.15 23.81
N PRO A 313 -61.58 8.39 24.11
CA PRO A 313 -60.21 8.80 23.81
C PRO A 313 -59.89 8.77 22.32
N ASN A 314 -60.50 7.84 21.56
CA ASN A 314 -60.20 7.58 20.16
C ASN A 314 -60.70 8.70 19.25
N MET A 315 -61.88 9.28 19.54
CA MET A 315 -62.45 10.33 18.70
C MET A 315 -61.62 11.60 18.73
N LYS A 316 -60.99 11.92 19.86
CA LYS A 316 -60.06 13.05 19.94
C LYS A 316 -58.82 12.82 19.06
N TYR A 317 -58.31 11.59 19.02
CA TYR A 317 -57.19 11.21 18.16
C TYR A 317 -57.54 11.29 16.66
N TYR A 318 -58.64 10.66 16.24
CA TYR A 318 -58.98 10.56 14.81
C TYR A 318 -59.50 11.87 14.19
N LEU A 319 -60.16 12.71 14.97
CA LEU A 319 -60.77 13.96 14.49
C LEU A 319 -59.85 15.18 14.63
N GLY A 320 -58.82 15.11 15.47
CA GLY A 320 -57.86 16.20 15.68
C GLY A 320 -58.56 17.54 15.95
N ASN A 321 -58.23 18.56 15.17
CA ASN A 321 -58.76 19.93 15.33
C ASN A 321 -60.28 20.02 15.08
N LEU A 322 -60.91 19.00 14.47
CA LEU A 322 -62.36 18.95 14.25
C LEU A 322 -63.13 18.34 15.44
N TYR A 323 -62.44 17.78 16.43
CA TYR A 323 -63.07 17.22 17.63
C TYR A 323 -63.87 18.29 18.39
N ASP A 324 -63.28 19.46 18.64
CA ASP A 324 -63.95 20.54 19.38
C ASP A 324 -65.13 21.14 18.60
N LYS A 325 -65.04 21.15 17.27
CA LYS A 325 -66.15 21.52 16.38
C LYS A 325 -67.32 20.54 16.53
N LEU A 326 -67.04 19.23 16.56
CA LEU A 326 -68.05 18.19 16.75
C LEU A 326 -68.71 18.35 18.13
N LEU A 327 -67.90 18.48 19.17
CA LEU A 327 -68.37 18.65 20.54
C LEU A 327 -69.28 19.88 20.69
N SER A 328 -68.86 21.02 20.12
CA SER A 328 -69.66 22.26 20.13
C SER A 328 -70.99 22.08 19.40
N SER A 329 -71.00 21.39 18.25
CA SER A 329 -72.23 21.14 17.49
C SER A 329 -73.24 20.28 18.26
N LEU A 330 -72.76 19.25 18.98
CA LEU A 330 -73.61 18.37 19.80
C LEU A 330 -74.12 19.09 21.05
N GLN A 331 -73.30 19.97 21.66
CA GLN A 331 -73.71 20.81 22.78
C GLN A 331 -74.79 21.82 22.38
N SER A 332 -74.71 22.43 21.20
CA SER A 332 -75.77 23.30 20.68
C SER A 332 -77.10 22.54 20.55
N LYS A 333 -77.09 21.34 19.95
CA LYS A 333 -78.30 20.49 19.84
C LYS A 333 -78.88 20.09 21.20
N LYS A 334 -78.03 19.82 22.19
CA LYS A 334 -78.44 19.54 23.57
C LYS A 334 -79.11 20.74 24.23
N ASN A 335 -78.68 21.96 23.90
CA ASN A 335 -79.27 23.19 24.42
C ASN A 335 -80.58 23.55 23.69
N ASP A 336 -80.67 23.36 22.38
CA ASP A 336 -81.89 23.63 21.60
C ASP A 336 -83.06 22.73 22.03
N GLN A 337 -82.78 21.49 22.45
CA GLN A 337 -83.80 20.59 23.02
C GLN A 337 -84.35 21.04 24.38
N LYS A 338 -83.67 21.92 25.12
CA LYS A 338 -84.14 22.42 26.43
C LYS A 338 -85.13 23.59 26.33
N TYR A 339 -85.28 24.20 25.14
CA TYR A 339 -86.15 25.37 24.94
C TYR A 339 -87.56 25.05 24.43
N TYR A 340 -87.90 23.78 24.24
CA TYR A 340 -89.27 23.33 23.97
C TYR A 340 -89.85 22.68 25.23
N PHE A 341 -90.22 23.51 26.21
CA PHE A 341 -91.21 23.19 27.24
C PHE A 341 -92.45 24.03 27.01
#